data_AF-A0A0D0BTP7-F1
#
_entry.id   AF-A0A0D0BTP7-F1
#
_cell.length_a   1.000
_cell.length_b   1.000
_cell.length_c   1.000
_cell.angle_alpha   90.00
_cell.angle_beta   90.00
_cell.angle_gamma   90.00
#
_symmetry.space_group_name_H-M   'P 1'
#
loop_
_entity.id
_entity.type
_entity.pdbx_description
1 polymer ?
#
loop_
_entity_poly.entity_id
_entity_poly.type
_entity_poly.pdbx_seq_one_letter_code
_entity_poly.pdbx_strand_id
1 'polypeptide(L)'
;MGSSQSTPKVTAHDRAILDLKLQRDKLKQYQKKIQVVLDREHEIAKAHLATGQKDRAVIALRRRKYQQSLLLKTDSQMENLEQLVSTIEFSLVEVSVLHGLKQGNEVLQEIHREMSIESVEKLMDETQEAREYQREIGDLLANRLTHDEEDAVQAELLALQGEAVSTSCRTLFYSFSHDI
;
A
#
# COMPACT_ATOMS: atom_id res chain seq x y z
N MET A 1 40.26 -19.37 11.45
CA MET A 1 39.53 -18.32 10.72
C MET A 1 38.31 -17.96 11.56
N GLY A 2 38.32 -16.75 12.13
CA GLY A 2 37.30 -16.31 13.09
C GLY A 2 36.00 -15.98 12.38
N SER A 3 34.94 -16.71 12.71
CA SER A 3 33.56 -16.40 12.34
C SER A 3 33.16 -15.07 12.98
N SER A 4 33.25 -13.98 12.21
CA SER A 4 32.64 -12.71 12.55
C SER A 4 31.14 -12.91 12.60
N GLN A 5 30.61 -13.15 13.81
CA GLN A 5 29.18 -13.11 14.07
C GLN A 5 28.70 -11.72 13.68
N SER A 6 27.95 -11.63 12.59
CA SER A 6 27.26 -10.41 12.20
C SER A 6 26.27 -10.08 13.31
N THR A 7 26.64 -9.17 14.22
CA THR A 7 25.70 -8.61 15.19
C THR A 7 24.53 -8.05 14.40
N PRO A 8 23.28 -8.52 14.63
CA PRO A 8 22.13 -8.00 13.91
C PRO A 8 22.11 -6.48 14.11
N LYS A 9 22.11 -5.73 13.00
CA LYS A 9 22.10 -4.27 13.04
C LYS A 9 20.75 -3.85 13.61
N VAL A 10 20.71 -3.59 14.92
CA VAL A 10 19.53 -3.08 15.61
C VAL A 10 19.07 -1.84 14.86
N THR A 11 17.90 -1.94 14.22
CA THR A 11 17.35 -0.86 13.42
C THR A 11 16.86 0.27 14.33
N ALA A 12 16.70 1.47 13.78
CA ALA A 12 16.10 2.58 14.55
C ALA A 12 14.70 2.22 15.07
N HIS A 13 13.99 1.33 14.36
CA HIS A 13 12.66 0.85 14.73
C HIS A 13 12.69 -0.13 15.90
N ASP A 14 13.66 -1.05 15.93
CA ASP A 14 13.86 -1.96 17.06
C ASP A 14 14.15 -1.19 18.36
N ARG A 15 14.90 -0.08 18.27
CA ARG A 15 15.16 0.81 19.42
C ARG A 15 13.88 1.50 19.89
N ALA A 16 13.07 2.01 18.97
CA ALA A 16 11.78 2.62 19.30
C ALA A 16 10.82 1.62 19.97
N ILE A 17 10.73 0.39 19.45
CA ILE A 17 9.91 -0.68 20.05
C ILE A 17 10.43 -1.03 21.45
N LEU A 18 11.75 -1.10 21.63
CA LEU A 18 12.36 -1.34 22.94
C LEU A 18 12.01 -0.23 23.94
N ASP A 19 12.13 1.03 23.54
CA ASP A 19 11.82 2.18 24.40
C ASP A 19 10.34 2.20 24.82
N LEU A 20 9.43 1.91 23.89
CA LEU A 20 7.99 1.79 24.18
C LEU A 20 7.71 0.62 25.16
N LYS A 21 8.38 -0.53 24.98
CA LYS A 21 8.27 -1.68 25.89
C LYS A 21 8.79 -1.33 27.29
N LEU A 22 9.91 -0.62 27.40
CA LEU A 22 10.45 -0.16 28.67
C LEU A 22 9.50 0.82 29.37
N GLN A 23 8.87 1.73 28.63
CA GLN A 23 7.86 2.64 29.17
C GLN A 23 6.63 1.88 29.68
N ARG A 24 6.12 0.92 28.91
CA ARG A 24 5.02 0.05 29.33
C ARG A 24 5.34 -0.69 30.62
N ASP A 25 6.54 -1.25 30.75
CA ASP A 25 6.95 -1.99 31.94
C ASP A 25 7.08 -1.06 33.16
N LYS A 26 7.55 0.18 32.99
CA LYS A 26 7.53 1.20 34.04
C LYS A 26 6.10 1.57 34.47
N LEU A 27 5.17 1.73 33.52
CA LEU A 27 3.76 2.01 33.83
C LEU A 27 3.12 0.84 34.58
N LYS A 28 3.40 -0.41 34.21
CA LYS A 28 2.94 -1.60 34.97
C LYS A 28 3.48 -1.61 36.41
N GLN A 29 4.75 -1.25 36.62
CA GLN A 29 5.29 -1.13 37.97
C GLN A 29 4.61 -0.01 38.76
N TYR A 30 4.32 1.12 38.11
CA TYR A 30 3.61 2.24 38.74
C TYR A 30 2.17 1.88 39.11
N GLN A 31 1.45 1.19 38.23
CA GLN A 31 0.11 0.66 38.46
C GLN A 31 0.08 -0.25 39.70
N LYS A 32 1.02 -1.19 39.81
CA LYS A 32 1.14 -2.06 41.01
C LYS A 32 1.36 -1.26 42.30
N LYS A 33 2.20 -0.22 42.26
CA LYS A 33 2.44 0.65 43.42
C LYS A 33 1.18 1.42 43.82
N ILE A 34 0.46 1.99 42.85
CA ILE A 34 -0.80 2.70 43.11
C ILE A 34 -1.83 1.74 43.71
N GLN A 35 -1.94 0.51 43.20
CA GLN A 35 -2.88 -0.48 43.72
C GLN A 35 -2.65 -0.75 45.22
N VAL A 36 -1.41 -0.96 45.63
CA VAL A 36 -1.05 -1.16 47.05
C VAL A 36 -1.42 0.05 47.91
N VAL A 37 -1.23 1.27 47.39
CA VAL A 37 -1.65 2.50 48.09
C VAL A 37 -3.16 2.58 48.22
N LEU A 38 -3.88 2.20 47.17
CA LEU A 38 -5.35 2.17 47.11
C LEU A 38 -5.94 1.22 48.16
N ASP A 39 -5.35 0.04 48.29
CA ASP A 39 -5.77 -0.97 49.28
C ASP A 39 -5.53 -0.46 50.71
N ARG A 40 -4.36 0.15 50.97
CA ARG A 40 -4.05 0.78 52.27
C ARG A 40 -5.01 1.92 52.61
N GLU A 41 -5.31 2.81 51.66
CA GLU A 41 -6.27 3.90 51.91
C GLU A 41 -7.69 3.37 52.17
N HIS A 42 -8.05 2.23 51.58
CA HIS A 42 -9.32 1.57 51.87
C HIS A 42 -9.37 1.00 53.30
N GLU A 43 -8.29 0.38 53.77
CA GLU A 43 -8.17 -0.09 55.16
C GLU A 43 -8.21 1.06 56.17
N ILE A 44 -7.48 2.15 55.90
CA ILE A 44 -7.48 3.35 56.73
C ILE A 44 -8.89 3.96 56.81
N ALA A 45 -9.60 4.04 55.68
CA ALA A 45 -10.98 4.51 55.66
C ALA A 45 -11.91 3.62 56.52
N LYS A 46 -11.76 2.29 56.44
CA LYS A 46 -12.51 1.34 57.29
C LYS A 46 -12.20 1.53 58.78
N ALA A 47 -10.94 1.71 59.14
CA ALA A 47 -10.52 1.94 60.52
C ALA A 47 -11.08 3.25 61.10
N HIS A 48 -11.10 4.33 60.31
CA HIS A 48 -11.69 5.61 60.72
C HIS A 48 -13.21 5.56 60.86
N LEU A 49 -13.90 4.75 60.04
CA LEU A 49 -15.33 4.51 60.18
C LEU A 49 -15.65 3.71 61.46
N ALA A 50 -14.86 2.68 61.77
CA ALA A 50 -15.02 1.88 62.99
C ALA A 50 -14.82 2.69 64.28
N THR A 51 -13.93 3.70 64.24
CA THR A 51 -13.65 4.60 65.37
C THR A 51 -14.58 5.83 65.42
N GLY A 52 -15.59 5.91 64.54
CA GLY A 52 -16.57 7.00 64.51
C GLY A 52 -16.08 8.33 63.93
N GLN A 53 -14.84 8.40 63.42
CA GLN A 53 -14.21 9.61 62.89
C GLN A 53 -14.56 9.83 61.41
N LYS A 54 -15.82 10.23 61.16
CA LYS A 54 -16.39 10.38 59.81
C LYS A 54 -15.61 11.37 58.93
N ASP A 55 -15.16 12.50 59.46
CA ASP A 55 -14.46 13.52 58.67
C ASP A 55 -13.13 13.00 58.11
N ARG A 56 -12.39 12.23 58.91
CA ARG A 56 -11.12 11.61 58.47
C ARG A 56 -11.35 10.48 57.48
N ALA A 57 -12.44 9.71 57.63
CA ALA A 57 -12.82 8.69 56.66
C ALA A 57 -13.15 9.31 55.29
N VAL A 58 -13.84 10.45 55.25
CA VAL A 58 -14.13 11.16 53.99
C VAL A 58 -12.87 11.64 53.29
N ILE A 59 -11.87 12.15 54.02
CA ILE A 59 -10.58 12.56 53.46
C ILE A 59 -9.83 11.37 52.85
N ALA A 60 -9.79 10.23 53.55
CA ALA A 60 -9.19 8.99 53.03
C ALA A 60 -9.89 8.50 51.76
N LEU A 61 -11.23 8.54 51.72
CA LEU A 61 -12.00 8.17 50.53
C LEU A 61 -11.79 9.13 49.35
N ARG A 62 -11.59 10.44 49.61
CA ARG A 62 -11.25 11.42 48.56
C ARG A 62 -9.88 11.15 47.96
N ARG A 63 -8.86 10.87 48.77
CA ARG A 63 -7.54 10.47 48.26
C ARG A 63 -7.63 9.18 47.45
N ARG A 64 -8.41 8.21 47.92
CA ARG A 64 -8.63 6.95 47.22
C ARG A 64 -9.22 7.16 45.83
N LYS A 65 -10.25 8.02 45.73
CA LYS A 65 -10.88 8.37 44.45
C LYS A 65 -9.91 9.09 43.49
N TYR A 66 -9.04 9.95 44.02
CA TYR A 66 -7.99 10.59 43.23
C TYR A 66 -7.00 9.57 42.67
N GLN A 67 -6.54 8.61 43.49
CA GLN A 67 -5.64 7.54 43.05
C GLN A 67 -6.31 6.63 42.01
N GLN A 68 -7.60 6.33 42.15
CA GLN A 68 -8.36 5.60 41.11
C GLN A 68 -8.39 6.35 39.78
N SER A 69 -8.62 7.67 39.80
CA SER A 69 -8.58 8.47 38.57
C SER A 69 -7.19 8.46 37.93
N LEU A 70 -6.13 8.46 38.73
CA LEU A 70 -4.76 8.36 38.23
C LEU A 70 -4.48 6.98 37.62
N LEU A 71 -5.02 5.92 38.21
CA LEU A 71 -4.94 4.56 37.68
C LEU A 71 -5.64 4.47 36.31
N LEU A 72 -6.86 5.00 36.18
CA LEU A 72 -7.57 5.04 34.90
C LEU A 72 -6.81 5.80 33.80
N LYS A 73 -6.17 6.92 34.16
CA LYS A 73 -5.31 7.65 33.21
C LYS A 73 -4.10 6.83 32.79
N THR A 74 -3.52 6.08 33.72
CA THR A 74 -2.38 5.19 33.46
C THR A 74 -2.79 4.03 32.55
N ASP A 75 -3.98 3.46 32.74
CA ASP A 75 -4.51 2.40 31.88
C ASP A 75 -4.74 2.91 30.46
N SER A 76 -5.35 4.08 30.30
CA SER A 76 -5.50 4.72 28.98
C SER A 76 -4.14 5.00 28.30
N GLN A 77 -3.13 5.43 29.06
CA GLN A 77 -1.78 5.59 28.52
C GLN A 77 -1.16 4.26 28.09
N MET A 78 -1.43 3.17 28.80
CA MET A 78 -0.98 1.83 28.45
C MET A 78 -1.61 1.36 27.14
N GLU A 79 -2.92 1.54 26.97
CA GLU A 79 -3.65 1.22 25.73
C GLU A 79 -3.07 2.00 24.55
N ASN A 80 -2.82 3.31 24.72
CA ASN A 80 -2.22 4.13 23.69
C ASN A 80 -0.82 3.62 23.30
N LEU A 81 0.00 3.19 24.26
CA LEU A 81 1.32 2.61 23.97
C LEU A 81 1.21 1.29 23.20
N GLU A 82 0.23 0.44 23.54
CA GLU A 82 -0.01 -0.82 22.83
C GLU A 82 -0.47 -0.59 21.38
N GLN A 83 -1.34 0.40 21.15
CA GLN A 83 -1.74 0.83 19.81
C GLN A 83 -0.56 1.37 18.99
N LEU A 84 0.30 2.18 19.60
CA LEU A 84 1.50 2.70 18.94
C LEU A 84 2.47 1.58 18.54
N VAL A 85 2.70 0.60 19.41
CA VAL A 85 3.53 -0.57 19.09
C VAL A 85 2.93 -1.35 17.92
N SER A 86 1.63 -1.63 17.95
CA SER A 86 0.94 -2.35 16.87
C SER A 86 1.02 -1.59 15.53
N THR A 87 0.89 -0.26 15.57
CA THR A 87 1.01 0.58 14.36
C THR A 87 2.42 0.51 13.77
N ILE A 88 3.45 0.57 14.62
CA ILE A 88 4.86 0.45 14.18
C ILE A 88 5.13 -0.94 13.58
N GLU A 89 4.61 -2.00 14.20
CA GLU A 89 4.74 -3.36 13.69
C GLU A 89 4.04 -3.52 12.33
N PHE A 90 2.88 -2.89 12.14
CA PHE A 90 2.18 -2.88 10.85
C PHE A 90 2.97 -2.11 9.78
N SER A 91 3.51 -0.92 10.10
CA SER A 91 4.34 -0.16 9.16
C SER A 91 5.60 -0.92 8.74
N LEU A 92 6.18 -1.74 9.62
CA LEU A 92 7.29 -2.64 9.28
C LEU A 92 6.90 -3.68 8.22
N VAL A 93 5.71 -4.25 8.34
CA VAL A 93 5.16 -5.19 7.35
C VAL A 93 4.91 -4.47 6.02
N GLU A 94 4.32 -3.27 6.05
CA GLU A 94 4.04 -2.47 4.86
C GLU A 94 5.32 -2.15 4.07
N VAL A 95 6.38 -1.71 4.75
CA VAL A 95 7.69 -1.48 4.12
C VAL A 95 8.25 -2.77 3.52
N SER A 96 8.09 -3.90 4.20
CA SER A 96 8.57 -5.20 3.71
C SER A 96 7.80 -5.65 2.45
N VAL A 97 6.48 -5.43 2.41
CA VAL A 97 5.65 -5.72 1.23
C VAL A 97 6.05 -4.83 0.06
N LEU A 98 6.23 -3.52 0.29
CA LEU A 98 6.69 -2.60 -0.75
C LEU A 98 8.08 -2.99 -1.28
N HIS A 99 8.99 -3.43 -0.40
CA HIS A 99 10.30 -3.92 -0.82
C HIS A 99 10.19 -5.19 -1.67
N GLY A 100 9.31 -6.13 -1.28
CA GLY A 100 9.04 -7.34 -2.05
C GLY A 100 8.42 -7.05 -3.42
N LEU A 101 7.48 -6.09 -3.51
CA LEU A 101 6.92 -5.64 -4.78
C LEU A 101 7.97 -4.98 -5.67
N LYS A 102 8.87 -4.18 -5.09
CA LYS A 102 9.97 -3.56 -5.85
C LYS A 102 10.93 -4.59 -6.40
N GLN A 103 11.36 -5.56 -5.59
CA GLN A 103 12.20 -6.67 -6.03
C GLN A 103 11.50 -7.51 -7.10
N GLY A 104 10.21 -7.81 -6.93
CA GLY A 104 9.43 -8.52 -7.93
C GLY A 104 9.33 -7.76 -9.26
N ASN A 105 9.21 -6.43 -9.22
CA ASN A 105 9.21 -5.60 -10.43
C ASN A 105 10.60 -5.54 -11.08
N GLU A 106 11.68 -5.46 -10.30
CA GLU A 106 13.06 -5.54 -10.81
C GLU A 106 13.30 -6.89 -11.52
N VAL A 107 12.90 -8.01 -10.91
CA VAL A 107 12.99 -9.35 -11.52
C VAL A 107 12.12 -9.45 -12.77
N LEU A 108 10.89 -8.92 -12.74
CA LEU A 108 10.02 -8.87 -13.93
C LEU A 108 10.62 -8.04 -15.07
N GLN A 109 11.31 -6.94 -14.75
CA GLN A 109 12.03 -6.12 -15.72
C GLN A 109 13.25 -6.85 -16.28
N GLU A 110 14.00 -7.58 -15.47
CA GLU A 110 15.10 -8.44 -15.93
C GLU A 110 14.58 -9.53 -16.88
N ILE A 111 13.50 -10.23 -16.52
CA ILE A 111 12.83 -11.20 -17.39
C ILE A 111 12.36 -10.54 -18.69
N HIS A 112 11.78 -9.34 -18.63
CA HIS A 112 11.37 -8.61 -19.84
C HIS A 112 12.57 -8.22 -20.71
N ARG A 113 13.71 -7.86 -20.10
CA ARG A 113 14.94 -7.55 -20.85
C ARG A 113 15.50 -8.81 -21.49
N GLU A 114 15.61 -9.91 -20.76
CA GLU A 114 16.08 -11.19 -21.28
C GLU A 114 15.17 -11.71 -22.40
N MET A 115 13.85 -11.69 -22.23
CA MET A 115 12.91 -12.03 -23.29
C MET A 115 13.00 -11.08 -24.49
N SER A 116 13.22 -9.78 -24.27
CA SER A 116 13.42 -8.82 -25.37
C SER A 116 14.74 -9.06 -26.10
N ILE A 117 15.80 -9.52 -25.43
CA ILE A 117 17.10 -9.85 -26.03
C ILE A 117 17.02 -11.15 -26.83
N GLU A 118 16.39 -12.20 -26.30
CA GLU A 118 16.08 -13.42 -27.08
C GLU A 118 15.17 -13.12 -28.27
N SER A 119 14.20 -12.21 -28.09
CA SER A 119 13.32 -11.77 -29.18
C SER A 119 14.09 -10.94 -30.21
N VAL A 120 15.11 -10.17 -29.80
CA VAL A 120 15.98 -9.38 -30.70
C VAL A 120 17.00 -10.27 -31.40
N GLU A 121 17.60 -11.28 -30.75
CA GLU A 121 18.45 -12.28 -31.42
C GLU A 121 17.66 -13.10 -32.43
N LYS A 122 16.44 -13.56 -32.08
CA LYS A 122 15.54 -14.17 -33.05
C LYS A 122 15.12 -13.22 -34.17
N LEU A 123 14.83 -11.94 -33.88
CA LEU A 123 14.55 -10.94 -34.92
C LEU A 123 15.77 -10.62 -35.80
N MET A 124 16.99 -10.74 -35.28
CA MET A 124 18.23 -10.55 -36.05
C MET A 124 18.56 -11.75 -36.93
N ASP A 125 18.30 -12.97 -36.45
CA ASP A 125 18.39 -14.18 -37.28
C ASP A 125 17.24 -14.23 -38.31
N GLU A 126 16.03 -13.81 -37.93
CA GLU A 126 14.87 -13.73 -38.82
C GLU A 126 14.94 -12.55 -39.79
N THR A 127 15.76 -11.50 -39.62
CA THR A 127 15.79 -10.38 -40.58
C THR A 127 16.54 -10.70 -41.88
N GLN A 128 17.39 -11.72 -41.89
CA GLN A 128 18.02 -12.21 -43.12
C GLN A 128 17.04 -13.09 -43.93
N GLU A 129 16.32 -14.02 -43.26
CA GLU A 129 15.31 -14.88 -43.89
C GLU A 129 13.98 -14.13 -44.19
N ALA A 130 13.52 -13.23 -43.33
CA ALA A 130 12.30 -12.45 -43.56
C ALA A 130 12.42 -11.49 -44.75
N ARG A 131 13.64 -11.03 -45.09
CA ARG A 131 13.90 -10.23 -46.31
C ARG A 131 13.84 -11.04 -47.60
N GLU A 132 14.05 -12.35 -47.54
CA GLU A 132 13.88 -13.27 -48.67
C GLU A 132 12.43 -13.74 -48.77
N TYR A 133 11.78 -14.02 -47.63
CA TYR A 133 10.36 -14.36 -47.54
C TYR A 133 9.43 -13.21 -47.96
N GLN A 134 9.75 -11.95 -47.63
CA GLN A 134 9.02 -10.78 -48.15
C GLN A 134 9.18 -10.58 -49.66
N ARG A 135 10.30 -11.02 -50.24
CA ARG A 135 10.52 -11.00 -51.69
C ARG A 135 9.73 -12.11 -52.38
N GLU A 136 9.71 -13.32 -51.81
CA GLU A 136 8.89 -14.44 -52.31
C GLU A 136 7.38 -14.16 -52.18
N ILE A 137 6.92 -13.52 -51.09
CA ILE A 137 5.52 -13.11 -50.94
C ILE A 137 5.16 -12.00 -51.94
N GLY A 138 6.05 -11.06 -52.21
CA GLY A 138 5.85 -10.01 -53.22
C GLY A 138 5.67 -10.60 -54.63
N ASP A 139 6.48 -11.60 -54.99
CA ASP A 139 6.40 -12.28 -56.28
C ASP A 139 5.21 -13.25 -56.37
N LEU A 140 4.76 -13.85 -55.26
CA LEU A 140 3.58 -14.73 -55.20
C LEU A 140 2.24 -13.97 -55.17
N LEU A 141 2.18 -12.78 -54.57
CA LEU A 141 0.98 -11.92 -54.54
C LEU A 141 0.75 -11.20 -55.87
N ALA A 142 1.79 -10.92 -56.64
CA ALA A 142 1.66 -10.29 -57.96
C ALA A 142 0.97 -11.19 -59.02
N ASN A 143 0.77 -12.47 -58.74
CA ASN A 143 0.31 -13.45 -59.74
C ASN A 143 -1.05 -14.10 -59.42
N ARG A 144 -1.86 -13.52 -58.53
CA ARG A 144 -3.20 -14.07 -58.24
C ARG A 144 -4.20 -13.01 -57.75
N LEU A 145 -4.66 -12.16 -58.65
CA LEU A 145 -5.93 -11.44 -58.49
C LEU A 145 -6.85 -11.86 -59.64
N THR A 146 -7.99 -12.44 -59.31
CA THR A 146 -9.09 -12.67 -60.25
C THR A 146 -10.00 -11.44 -60.28
N HIS A 147 -10.38 -11.03 -61.48
CA HIS A 147 -11.12 -9.80 -61.79
C HIS A 147 -12.39 -9.57 -60.96
N ASP A 148 -12.99 -10.64 -60.43
CA ASP A 148 -14.22 -10.60 -59.63
C ASP A 148 -14.04 -9.99 -58.23
N GLU A 149 -12.82 -9.99 -57.68
CA GLU A 149 -12.52 -9.45 -56.34
C GLU A 149 -12.21 -7.95 -56.36
N GLU A 150 -11.69 -7.42 -57.47
CA GLU A 150 -11.44 -5.99 -57.65
C GLU A 150 -12.75 -5.18 -57.74
N ASP A 151 -13.78 -5.73 -58.38
CA ASP A 151 -15.10 -5.08 -58.51
C ASP A 151 -15.84 -4.99 -57.16
N ALA A 152 -15.68 -5.99 -56.29
CA ALA A 152 -16.28 -6.00 -54.95
C ALA A 152 -15.65 -4.94 -54.03
N VAL A 153 -14.32 -4.79 -54.10
CA VAL A 153 -13.57 -3.79 -53.32
C VAL A 153 -13.89 -2.37 -53.82
N GLN A 154 -14.03 -2.18 -55.14
CA GLN A 154 -14.38 -0.88 -55.72
C GLN A 154 -15.79 -0.43 -55.29
N ALA A 155 -16.74 -1.38 -55.19
CA ALA A 155 -18.10 -1.11 -54.73
C ALA A 155 -18.17 -0.72 -53.24
N GLU A 156 -17.39 -1.38 -52.39
CA GLU A 156 -17.29 -1.04 -50.96
C GLU A 156 -16.66 0.35 -50.74
N LEU A 157 -15.68 0.71 -51.56
CA LEU A 157 -15.00 2.00 -51.51
C LEU A 157 -15.94 3.15 -51.93
N LEU A 158 -16.77 2.93 -52.95
CA LEU A 158 -17.80 3.89 -53.38
C LEU A 158 -18.89 4.09 -52.30
N ALA A 159 -19.27 3.03 -51.58
CA ALA A 159 -20.24 3.12 -50.48
C ALA A 159 -19.70 3.97 -49.31
N LEU A 160 -18.43 3.77 -48.93
CA LEU A 160 -17.76 4.54 -47.88
C LEU A 160 -17.57 6.03 -48.26
N GLN A 161 -17.33 6.33 -49.54
CA GLN A 161 -17.22 7.72 -50.01
C GLN A 161 -18.56 8.48 -49.95
N GLY A 162 -19.69 7.82 -50.21
CA GLY A 162 -21.02 8.43 -50.10
C GLY A 162 -21.41 8.80 -48.67
N GLU A 163 -21.04 7.97 -47.69
CA GLU A 163 -21.31 8.22 -46.27
C GLU A 163 -20.50 9.40 -45.71
N ALA A 164 -19.26 9.59 -46.19
CA ALA A 164 -18.39 10.70 -45.81
C ALA A 164 -18.87 12.06 -46.37
N VAL A 165 -19.49 12.09 -47.56
CA VAL A 165 -20.03 13.33 -48.15
C VAL A 165 -21.30 13.81 -47.41
N SER A 166 -22.14 12.89 -46.94
CA SER A 166 -23.37 13.22 -46.21
C SER A 166 -23.10 13.84 -44.82
N THR A 167 -22.06 13.36 -44.14
CA THR A 167 -21.64 13.90 -42.82
C THR A 167 -21.00 15.29 -42.95
N SER A 168 -20.30 15.58 -44.05
CA SER A 168 -19.72 16.90 -44.29
C SER A 168 -20.74 17.97 -44.73
N CYS A 169 -21.91 17.59 -45.25
CA CYS A 169 -22.94 18.55 -45.69
C CYS A 169 -23.84 19.05 -44.55
N ARG A 170 -23.96 18.31 -43.44
CA ARG A 170 -24.79 18.70 -42.28
C ARG A 170 -24.14 19.76 -41.39
N THR A 171 -22.81 19.84 -41.37
CA THR A 171 -22.06 20.79 -40.52
C THR A 171 -21.94 22.18 -41.15
N LEU A 172 -21.98 22.31 -42.48
CA LEU A 172 -21.89 23.61 -43.16
C LEU A 172 -23.20 24.41 -43.18
N PHE A 173 -24.37 23.78 -42.98
CA PHE A 173 -25.65 24.50 -42.96
C PHE A 173 -25.94 25.19 -41.61
N TYR A 174 -25.36 24.71 -40.50
CA TYR A 174 -25.58 25.31 -39.17
C TYR A 174 -24.69 26.54 -38.90
N SER A 175 -23.60 26.71 -39.65
CA SER A 175 -22.67 27.83 -39.48
C SER A 175 -23.02 29.06 -40.33
N PHE A 176 -23.99 28.97 -41.25
CA PHE A 176 -24.37 30.08 -42.14
C PHE A 176 -25.71 30.76 -41.79
N SER A 177 -26.45 30.27 -40.79
CA SER A 177 -27.68 30.94 -40.27
C SER A 177 -27.44 31.80 -39.02
N HIS A 178 -26.19 32.18 -38.71
CA HIS A 178 -25.88 33.08 -37.59
C HIS A 178 -25.19 34.40 -37.99
N ASP A 179 -25.00 34.65 -39.28
CA ASP A 179 -24.55 35.94 -39.80
C ASP A 179 -25.41 36.33 -41.02
N ILE A 180 -26.63 36.82 -40.75
CA ILE A 180 -27.44 37.87 -41.44
C ILE A 180 -28.67 38.15 -40.58
#